data_AF-A0A1H4J120-F1
#
_entry.id   AF-A0A1H4J120-F1
#
_cell.length_a   1.000
_cell.length_b   1.000
_cell.length_c   1.000
_cell.angle_alpha   90.00
_cell.angle_beta   90.00
_cell.angle_gamma   90.00
#
_symmetry.space_group_name_H-M   'P 1'
#
loop_
_entity.id
_entity.type
_entity.pdbx_description
1 polymer ?
#
loop_
_entity_poly.entity_id
_entity_poly.type
_entity_poly.pdbx_seq_one_letter_code
_entity_poly.pdbx_strand_id
1 'polypeptide(L)'
;MNQRLERNWWKRNLKWLISFCIIFFLLIFVVSTEFGKIGADIFKAYSDTELYEDALDKVKTDPKIFDLLGKIEPIDKMSILEGEVAYSNNSQTVHSTIRIIGSKGKAVMDIIAHKTNGVWNYSKVNIRIKKPIEKKQTIEIISNNK
;
A
#
# COMPACT_ATOMS: atom_id res chain seq x y z
N MET A 1 -25.35 -19.68 -55.71
CA MET A 1 -26.58 -19.14 -55.12
C MET A 1 -26.40 -18.98 -53.61
N ASN A 2 -26.52 -17.73 -53.15
CA ASN A 2 -27.02 -17.29 -51.84
C ASN A 2 -26.21 -17.54 -50.56
N GLN A 3 -25.23 -16.65 -50.34
CA GLN A 3 -24.77 -16.24 -49.00
C GLN A 3 -25.90 -15.52 -48.25
N ARG A 4 -26.52 -16.15 -47.24
CA ARG A 4 -27.61 -15.53 -46.44
C ARG A 4 -27.65 -15.88 -44.95
N LEU A 5 -26.53 -16.21 -44.30
CA LEU A 5 -26.57 -16.62 -42.87
C LEU A 5 -25.87 -15.72 -41.85
N GLU A 6 -25.18 -14.63 -42.22
CA GLU A 6 -24.34 -13.92 -41.23
C GLU A 6 -24.92 -12.62 -40.64
N ARG A 7 -25.99 -12.05 -41.21
CA ARG A 7 -26.39 -10.67 -40.87
C ARG A 7 -27.16 -10.50 -39.53
N ASN A 8 -27.67 -11.57 -38.93
CA ASN A 8 -28.61 -11.47 -37.80
C ASN A 8 -27.94 -11.59 -36.42
N TRP A 9 -26.82 -12.32 -36.32
CA TRP A 9 -26.05 -12.46 -35.08
C TRP A 9 -25.37 -11.14 -34.69
N TRP A 10 -24.78 -10.46 -35.68
CA TRP A 10 -24.13 -9.16 -35.51
C TRP A 10 -25.10 -8.08 -34.98
N LYS A 11 -26.32 -7.96 -35.51
CA LYS A 11 -27.29 -6.95 -35.02
C LYS A 11 -27.78 -7.19 -33.59
N ARG A 12 -27.89 -8.46 -33.15
CA ARG A 12 -28.38 -8.82 -31.82
C ARG A 12 -27.29 -8.63 -30.75
N ASN A 13 -26.05 -8.96 -31.09
CA ASN A 13 -24.92 -8.90 -30.17
C ASN A 13 -24.15 -7.58 -30.24
N LEU A 14 -24.42 -6.69 -31.20
CA LEU A 14 -23.76 -5.39 -31.32
C LEU A 14 -23.89 -4.57 -30.04
N LYS A 15 -25.04 -4.61 -29.39
CA LYS A 15 -25.26 -3.90 -28.11
C LYS A 15 -24.33 -4.43 -27.02
N TRP A 16 -24.19 -5.76 -26.91
CA TRP A 16 -23.27 -6.40 -25.98
C TRP A 16 -21.80 -6.12 -26.34
N LEU A 17 -21.44 -6.18 -27.62
CA LEU A 17 -20.10 -5.85 -28.09
C LEU A 17 -19.74 -4.40 -27.75
N ILE A 18 -20.65 -3.46 -27.99
CA ILE A 18 -20.48 -2.04 -27.63
C ILE A 18 -20.35 -1.88 -26.12
N SER A 19 -21.19 -2.54 -25.32
CA SER A 19 -21.06 -2.53 -23.86
C SER A 19 -19.71 -3.07 -23.40
N PHE A 20 -19.24 -4.18 -23.96
CA PHE A 20 -17.92 -4.74 -23.67
C PHE A 20 -16.79 -3.80 -24.09
N CYS A 21 -16.88 -3.19 -25.28
CA CYS A 21 -15.91 -2.20 -25.73
C CYS A 21 -15.85 -1.00 -24.78
N ILE A 22 -17.00 -0.45 -24.37
CA ILE A 22 -17.06 0.68 -23.44
C ILE A 22 -16.43 0.30 -22.09
N ILE A 23 -16.79 -0.86 -21.52
CA ILE A 23 -16.20 -1.35 -20.25
C ILE A 23 -14.69 -1.55 -20.41
N PHE A 24 -14.25 -2.11 -21.53
CA PHE A 24 -12.84 -2.34 -21.82
C PHE A 24 -12.06 -1.03 -21.95
N PHE A 25 -12.59 -0.03 -22.66
CA PHE A 25 -11.99 1.30 -22.76
C PHE A 25 -11.95 2.00 -21.39
N LEU A 26 -13.00 1.88 -20.58
CA LEU A 26 -12.99 2.38 -19.21
C LEU A 26 -11.92 1.71 -18.35
N LEU A 27 -11.74 0.39 -18.48
CA LEU A 27 -10.69 -0.34 -17.77
C LEU A 27 -9.29 0.15 -18.17
N ILE A 28 -9.03 0.28 -19.48
CA ILE A 28 -7.76 0.82 -19.98
C ILE A 28 -7.53 2.23 -19.46
N PHE A 29 -8.57 3.08 -19.48
CA PHE A 29 -8.50 4.44 -18.99
C PHE A 29 -8.12 4.47 -17.50
N VAL A 30 -8.80 3.68 -16.66
CA VAL A 30 -8.47 3.59 -15.22
C VAL A 30 -7.03 3.12 -14.99
N VAL A 31 -6.57 2.09 -15.70
CA VAL A 31 -5.18 1.59 -15.57
C VAL A 31 -4.15 2.62 -16.05
N SER A 32 -4.49 3.43 -17.05
CA SER A 32 -3.61 4.49 -17.57
C SER A 32 -3.51 5.73 -16.66
N THR A 33 -4.45 5.89 -15.73
CA THR A 33 -4.47 7.01 -14.78
C THR A 33 -3.63 6.70 -13.54
N GLU A 34 -3.44 7.70 -12.68
CA GLU A 34 -2.75 7.55 -11.40
C GLU A 34 -3.42 6.54 -10.46
N PHE A 35 -4.73 6.26 -10.64
CA PHE A 35 -5.43 5.21 -9.91
C PHE A 35 -4.85 3.81 -10.17
N GLY A 36 -4.35 3.55 -11.38
CA GLY A 36 -3.65 2.31 -11.71
C GLY A 36 -2.34 2.17 -10.92
N LYS A 37 -1.65 3.28 -10.65
CA LYS A 37 -0.41 3.28 -9.86
C LYS A 37 -0.66 2.94 -8.39
N ILE A 38 -1.71 3.48 -7.78
CA ILE A 38 -2.07 3.19 -6.38
C ILE A 38 -2.29 1.67 -6.19
N GLY A 39 -3.03 1.04 -7.10
CA GLY A 39 -3.26 -0.42 -7.05
C GLY A 39 -1.97 -1.22 -7.20
N ALA A 40 -1.08 -0.83 -8.12
CA ALA A 40 0.21 -1.47 -8.31
C ALA A 40 1.13 -1.31 -7.08
N ASP A 41 1.11 -0.14 -6.44
CA ASP A 41 1.90 0.15 -5.24
C ASP A 41 1.43 -0.67 -4.04
N ILE A 42 0.11 -0.80 -3.83
CA ILE A 42 -0.44 -1.67 -2.79
C ILE A 42 -0.08 -3.13 -3.05
N PHE A 43 -0.23 -3.61 -4.30
CA PHE A 43 0.13 -4.98 -4.65
C PHE A 43 1.62 -5.26 -4.41
N LYS A 44 2.47 -4.31 -4.74
CA LYS A 44 3.90 -4.41 -4.47
C LYS A 44 4.19 -4.41 -2.97
N ALA A 45 3.56 -3.53 -2.19
CA ALA A 45 3.68 -3.50 -0.73
C ALA A 45 3.30 -4.84 -0.08
N TYR A 46 2.31 -5.55 -0.63
CA TYR A 46 1.93 -6.87 -0.16
C TYR A 46 3.00 -7.95 -0.40
N SER A 47 3.87 -7.72 -1.39
CA SER A 47 4.95 -8.62 -1.76
C SER A 47 6.27 -8.27 -1.04
N ASP A 48 6.49 -6.99 -0.75
CA ASP A 48 7.67 -6.48 -0.03
C ASP A 48 7.49 -6.62 1.50
N THR A 49 7.29 -7.85 2.01
CA THR A 49 7.10 -8.09 3.45
C THR A 49 8.31 -7.66 4.27
N GLU A 50 9.52 -7.86 3.75
CA GLU A 50 10.80 -7.48 4.39
C GLU A 50 10.83 -5.99 4.77
N LEU A 51 10.30 -5.09 3.92
CA LEU A 51 10.25 -3.65 4.19
C LEU A 51 9.53 -3.35 5.51
N TYR A 52 8.45 -4.08 5.78
CA TYR A 52 7.57 -3.84 6.90
C TYR A 52 8.04 -4.57 8.15
N GLU A 53 8.50 -5.82 8.01
CA GLU A 53 9.04 -6.61 9.12
C GLU A 53 10.30 -5.99 9.70
N ASP A 54 11.25 -5.58 8.84
CA ASP A 54 12.48 -4.92 9.26
C ASP A 54 12.22 -3.57 9.96
N ALA A 55 11.21 -2.82 9.51
CA ALA A 55 10.80 -1.57 10.16
C ALA A 55 10.18 -1.86 11.53
N LEU A 56 9.30 -2.86 11.58
CA LEU A 56 8.61 -3.28 12.80
C LEU A 56 9.57 -3.78 13.88
N ASP A 57 10.60 -4.52 13.48
CA ASP A 57 11.59 -5.03 14.43
C ASP A 57 12.40 -3.91 15.07
N LYS A 58 12.75 -2.86 14.30
CA LYS A 58 13.36 -1.64 14.85
C LYS A 58 12.43 -0.96 15.85
N VAL A 59 11.14 -0.87 15.53
CA VAL A 59 10.11 -0.30 16.43
C VAL A 59 9.95 -1.11 17.72
N LYS A 60 9.97 -2.45 17.64
CA LYS A 60 9.83 -3.33 18.82
C LYS A 60 11.00 -3.22 19.80
N THR A 61 12.18 -2.82 19.33
CA THR A 61 13.36 -2.65 20.21
C THR A 61 13.30 -1.37 21.05
N ASP A 62 12.40 -0.44 20.74
CA ASP A 62 12.27 0.81 21.48
C ASP A 62 11.44 0.61 22.78
N PRO A 63 12.01 0.87 23.97
CA PRO A 63 11.32 0.65 25.23
C PRO A 63 10.12 1.60 25.43
N LYS A 64 10.19 2.84 24.92
CA LYS A 64 9.09 3.80 25.00
C LYS A 64 7.88 3.30 24.20
N ILE A 65 8.13 2.65 23.07
CA ILE A 65 7.07 2.00 22.29
C ILE A 65 6.43 0.85 23.05
N PHE A 66 7.24 -0.02 23.67
CA PHE A 66 6.71 -1.12 24.49
C PHE A 66 5.87 -0.62 25.68
N ASP A 67 6.29 0.47 26.33
CA ASP A 67 5.54 1.06 27.44
C ASP A 67 4.18 1.58 27.00
N LEU A 68 4.11 2.22 25.83
CA LEU A 68 2.91 2.87 25.30
C LEU A 68 1.96 1.91 24.59
N LEU A 69 2.49 1.01 23.76
CA LEU A 69 1.70 0.11 22.90
C LEU A 69 1.69 -1.34 23.39
N GLY A 70 2.63 -1.73 24.25
CA GLY A 70 2.77 -3.10 24.74
C GLY A 70 3.39 -4.03 23.70
N LYS A 71 3.00 -5.31 23.74
CA LYS A 71 3.46 -6.28 22.74
C LYS A 71 2.80 -5.97 21.40
N ILE A 72 3.59 -5.70 20.38
CA ILE A 72 3.12 -5.41 19.03
C ILE A 72 2.84 -6.71 18.29
N GLU A 73 1.68 -6.80 17.64
CA GLU A 73 1.28 -7.91 16.79
C GLU A 73 2.01 -7.87 15.43
N PRO A 74 2.19 -9.02 14.74
CA PRO A 74 2.68 -9.03 13.37
C PRO A 74 1.82 -8.17 12.45
N ILE A 75 2.44 -7.55 11.44
CA ILE A 75 1.72 -6.73 10.47
C ILE A 75 0.85 -7.63 9.60
N ASP A 76 -0.45 -7.36 9.60
CA ASP A 76 -1.40 -8.01 8.70
C ASP A 76 -1.61 -7.18 7.41
N LYS A 77 -2.11 -7.83 6.35
CA LYS A 77 -2.32 -7.19 5.05
C LYS A 77 -3.37 -6.06 5.07
N MET A 78 -4.35 -6.13 5.98
CA MET A 78 -5.36 -5.06 6.12
C MET A 78 -4.71 -3.82 6.74
N SER A 79 -3.75 -3.98 7.64
CA SER A 79 -2.99 -2.86 8.20
C SER A 79 -2.19 -2.08 7.14
N ILE A 80 -1.75 -2.74 6.06
CA ILE A 80 -1.14 -2.09 4.88
C ILE A 80 -2.21 -1.37 4.03
N LEU A 81 -3.37 -2.01 3.81
CA LEU A 81 -4.47 -1.45 3.01
C LEU A 81 -5.12 -0.22 3.63
N GLU A 82 -5.24 -0.17 4.96
CA GLU A 82 -5.75 0.99 5.70
C GLU A 82 -4.79 2.19 5.68
N GLY A 83 -3.57 1.94 5.21
CA GLY A 83 -2.50 2.89 5.11
C GLY A 83 -2.45 3.62 3.77
N GLU A 84 -1.28 4.19 3.51
CA GLU A 84 -0.92 4.76 2.23
C GLU A 84 0.42 4.15 1.81
N VAL A 85 0.60 3.90 0.52
CA VAL A 85 1.88 3.50 -0.03
C VAL A 85 2.09 4.16 -1.37
N ALA A 86 3.26 4.75 -1.54
CA ALA A 86 3.70 5.36 -2.77
C ALA A 86 5.13 4.91 -3.06
N TYR A 87 5.30 4.20 -4.18
CA TYR A 87 6.62 3.86 -4.69
C TYR A 87 7.07 4.90 -5.74
N SER A 88 8.36 5.21 -5.72
CA SER A 88 8.99 6.11 -6.68
C SER A 88 10.38 5.61 -7.06
N ASN A 89 11.02 6.29 -8.02
CA ASN A 89 12.36 5.98 -8.52
C ASN A 89 12.52 4.51 -8.95
N ASN A 90 11.70 4.08 -9.92
CA ASN A 90 11.62 2.67 -10.33
C ASN A 90 11.43 1.72 -9.16
N SER A 91 10.57 2.11 -8.23
CA SER A 91 10.15 1.24 -7.15
C SER A 91 11.28 0.94 -6.14
N GLN A 92 12.31 1.79 -6.13
CA GLN A 92 13.43 1.76 -5.19
C GLN A 92 13.21 2.67 -3.99
N THR A 93 12.37 3.69 -4.08
CA THR A 93 12.02 4.55 -2.94
C THR A 93 10.57 4.30 -2.57
N VAL A 94 10.29 4.22 -1.27
CA VAL A 94 8.94 3.97 -0.75
C VAL A 94 8.61 4.94 0.38
N HIS A 95 7.43 5.52 0.27
CA HIS A 95 6.78 6.27 1.34
C HIS A 95 5.55 5.48 1.72
N SER A 96 5.51 4.95 2.94
CA SER A 96 4.38 4.14 3.39
C SER A 96 3.94 4.53 4.79
N THR A 97 2.64 4.55 5.00
CA THR A 97 2.03 4.65 6.33
C THR A 97 1.22 3.39 6.55
N ILE A 98 1.38 2.74 7.71
CA ILE A 98 0.62 1.54 8.04
C ILE A 98 0.11 1.61 9.47
N ARG A 99 -0.97 0.89 9.76
CA ARG A 99 -1.43 0.73 11.14
C ARG A 99 -0.58 -0.34 11.85
N ILE A 100 -0.28 -0.12 13.12
CA ILE A 100 0.27 -1.15 14.01
C ILE A 100 -0.64 -1.34 15.23
N ILE A 101 -0.77 -2.59 15.67
CA ILE A 101 -1.59 -2.98 16.82
C ILE A 101 -0.67 -3.48 17.91
N GLY A 102 -0.79 -2.90 19.10
CA GLY A 102 -0.19 -3.43 20.31
C GLY A 102 -1.25 -3.79 21.35
N SER A 103 -0.86 -4.60 22.32
CA SER A 103 -1.74 -5.06 23.40
C SER A 103 -2.34 -3.93 24.26
N LYS A 104 -1.76 -2.72 24.23
CA LYS A 104 -2.23 -1.53 24.97
C LYS A 104 -2.88 -0.47 24.07
N GLY A 105 -2.84 -0.61 22.74
CA GLY A 105 -3.37 0.41 21.84
C GLY A 105 -2.96 0.28 20.38
N LYS A 106 -3.38 1.26 19.57
CA LYS A 106 -3.08 1.32 18.13
C LYS A 106 -2.24 2.55 17.81
N ALA A 107 -1.35 2.42 16.84
CA ALA A 107 -0.59 3.53 16.30
C ALA A 107 -0.48 3.45 14.78
N VAL A 108 0.05 4.51 14.16
CA VAL A 108 0.39 4.55 12.74
C VAL A 108 1.90 4.63 12.63
N MET A 109 2.50 3.73 11.86
CA MET A 109 3.91 3.75 11.54
C MET A 109 4.12 4.42 10.18
N ASP A 110 4.93 5.46 10.13
CA ASP A 110 5.35 6.14 8.92
C ASP A 110 6.76 5.68 8.54
N ILE A 111 6.95 5.25 7.29
CA ILE A 111 8.17 4.69 6.76
C ILE A 111 8.58 5.50 5.52
N ILE A 112 9.85 5.92 5.50
CA ILE A 112 10.53 6.37 4.28
C ILE A 112 11.79 5.51 4.14
N ALA A 113 11.87 4.75 3.05
CA ALA A 113 12.99 3.87 2.78
C ALA A 113 13.42 3.91 1.31
N HIS A 114 14.68 3.60 1.08
CA HIS A 114 15.29 3.45 -0.24
C HIS A 114 15.99 2.11 -0.34
N LYS A 115 15.82 1.42 -1.48
CA LYS A 115 16.42 0.12 -1.75
C LYS A 115 17.78 0.33 -2.37
N THR A 116 18.82 -0.27 -1.80
CA THR A 116 20.18 -0.25 -2.34
C THR A 116 20.74 -1.67 -2.31
N ASN A 117 21.19 -2.17 -3.46
CA ASN A 117 21.70 -3.54 -3.62
C ASN A 117 20.72 -4.62 -3.11
N GLY A 118 19.42 -4.40 -3.31
CA GLY A 118 18.38 -5.33 -2.87
C GLY A 118 17.93 -5.18 -1.41
N VAL A 119 18.61 -4.35 -0.61
CA VAL A 119 18.31 -4.16 0.83
C VAL A 119 17.61 -2.82 1.07
N TRP A 120 16.62 -2.81 1.96
CA TRP A 120 15.92 -1.59 2.36
C TRP A 120 16.71 -0.79 3.40
N ASN A 121 17.02 0.45 3.07
CA ASN A 121 17.65 1.42 3.95
C ASN A 121 16.62 2.47 4.38
N TYR A 122 16.47 2.63 5.69
CA TYR A 122 15.45 3.50 6.27
C TYR A 122 15.99 4.91 6.47
N SER A 123 15.38 5.88 5.81
CA SER A 123 15.63 7.29 6.06
C SER A 123 14.77 7.79 7.23
N LYS A 124 13.55 7.27 7.36
CA LYS A 124 12.62 7.64 8.42
C LYS A 124 11.76 6.47 8.87
N VAL A 125 11.63 6.30 10.19
CA VAL A 125 10.63 5.43 10.80
C VAL A 125 10.04 6.17 12.01
N ASN A 126 8.78 6.55 11.94
CA ASN A 126 8.09 7.27 13.01
C ASN A 126 6.83 6.52 13.45
N ILE A 127 6.55 6.53 14.75
CA ILE A 127 5.31 6.01 15.32
C ILE A 127 4.44 7.17 15.79
N ARG A 128 3.25 7.29 15.21
CA ARG A 128 2.22 8.27 15.58
C ARG A 128 1.13 7.60 16.39
N ILE A 129 1.03 7.97 17.67
CA ILE A 129 -0.10 7.62 18.52
C ILE A 129 -1.15 8.72 18.37
N LYS A 130 -2.33 8.37 17.83
CA LYS A 130 -3.40 9.35 17.58
C LYS A 130 -4.47 9.36 18.68
N LYS A 131 -4.68 8.23 19.35
CA LYS A 131 -5.72 8.05 20.38
C LYS A 131 -5.16 7.25 21.57
N PRO A 132 -5.58 7.55 22.81
CA PRO A 132 -6.43 8.69 23.21
C PRO A 132 -5.71 10.05 23.02
N ILE A 133 -6.46 11.15 22.96
CA ILE A 133 -5.91 12.50 22.68
C ILE A 133 -4.82 12.90 23.68
N GLU A 134 -4.98 12.49 24.93
CA GLU A 134 -4.05 12.75 26.04
C GLU A 134 -2.67 12.11 25.83
N LYS A 135 -2.62 11.01 25.09
CA LYS A 135 -1.39 10.28 24.76
C LYS A 135 -0.90 10.55 23.33
N LYS A 136 -1.50 11.54 22.65
CA LYS A 136 -1.17 11.87 21.28
C LYS A 136 0.27 12.36 21.19
N GLN A 137 1.12 11.59 20.52
CA GLN A 137 2.52 11.93 20.32
C GLN A 137 3.08 11.24 19.09
N THR A 138 4.20 11.76 18.58
CA THR A 138 5.00 11.12 17.55
C THR A 138 6.34 10.74 18.16
N ILE A 139 6.78 9.52 17.90
CA ILE A 139 8.06 8.98 18.38
C ILE A 139 8.88 8.66 17.14
N GLU A 140 10.05 9.28 17.04
CA GLU A 140 10.99 9.03 15.95
C GLU A 140 11.89 7.86 16.35
N ILE A 141 11.87 6.80 15.55
CA ILE A 141 12.71 5.61 15.75
C ILE A 141 13.95 5.72 14.88
N ILE A 142 13.80 6.21 13.65
CA ILE A 142 14.90 6.48 12.72
C ILE A 142 14.65 7.84 12.10
N SER A 143 15.68 8.68 12.13
CA SER A 143 15.69 10.00 11.49
C SER A 143 17.07 10.23 10.90
N ASN A 144 17.27 9.77 9.67
CA ASN A 144 18.46 10.07 8.88
C ASN A 144 18.14 11.26 7.99
N ASN A 145 18.44 12.46 8.50
CA ASN A 145 18.51 13.67 7.70
C ASN A 145 19.79 13.59 6.85
N LYS A 146 19.70 13.02 5.65
CA LYS A 146 20.79 13.02 4.69
C LYS A 146 20.28 13.38 3.31
#